data_AF-A0A1F6IUY2-F1
#
_entry.id   AF-A0A1F6IUY2-F1
#
_cell.length_a   1.000
_cell.length_b   1.000
_cell.length_c   1.000
_cell.angle_alpha   90.00
_cell.angle_beta   90.00
_cell.angle_gamma   90.00
#
_symmetry.space_group_name_H-M   'P 1'
#
loop_
_entity.id
_entity.type
_entity.pdbx_description
1 polymer ?
#
loop_
_entity_poly.entity_id
_entity_poly.type
_entity_poly.pdbx_seq_one_letter_code
_entity_poly.pdbx_strand_id
1 'polypeptide(L)' 'MAWIRIFRTRKEALWAQKILEKGGFKTTISEDKLFGIPIQRFGVPARFRLLIERADLEKAAEFLAKKIKKK' A
#
# COMPACT_ATOMS: atom_id res chain seq x y z
N MET A 1 -9.41 -7.31 -4.78
CA MET A 1 -8.20 -6.49 -4.52
C MET A 1 -6.97 -7.38 -4.53
N ALA A 2 -5.82 -6.83 -4.91
CA ALA A 2 -4.51 -7.49 -4.85
C ALA A 2 -3.55 -6.65 -4.00
N TRP A 3 -2.60 -7.30 -3.33
CA TRP A 3 -1.67 -6.64 -2.43
C TRP A 3 -0.42 -6.27 -3.23
N ILE A 4 -0.09 -4.98 -3.30
CA ILE A 4 1.12 -4.53 -4.01
C ILE A 4 2.35 -4.64 -3.11
N ARG A 5 2.22 -4.17 -1.87
CA ARG A 5 3.34 -4.09 -0.92
C ARG A 5 2.86 -3.98 0.51
N ILE A 6 3.71 -4.43 1.41
CA ILE A 6 3.54 -4.33 2.86
C ILE A 6 4.55 -3.31 3.40
N PHE A 7 4.08 -2.38 4.22
CA PHE A 7 4.88 -1.35 4.89
C PHE A 7 4.91 -1.56 6.40
N ARG A 8 5.98 -1.09 7.04
CA ARG A 8 6.16 -1.16 8.50
C ARG A 8 5.49 0.00 9.22
N THR A 9 5.36 1.14 8.55
CA THR A 9 4.74 2.34 9.11
C THR A 9 3.56 2.83 8.27
N ARG A 10 2.58 3.45 8.94
CA ARG A 10 1.44 4.09 8.27
C ARG A 10 1.88 5.21 7.32
N LYS A 11 2.93 5.95 7.69
CA LYS A 11 3.46 7.07 6.90
C LYS A 11 3.99 6.60 5.55
N GLU A 12 4.76 5.51 5.52
CA GLU A 12 5.25 4.90 4.27
C GLU A 12 4.09 4.42 3.39
N ALA A 13 3.10 3.73 3.98
CA ALA A 13 1.93 3.25 3.26
C ALA A 13 1.14 4.39 2.63
N LEU A 14 0.88 5.48 3.38
CA LEU A 14 0.21 6.68 2.88
C LEU A 14 0.99 7.38 1.77
N TRP A 15 2.32 7.41 1.87
CA TRP A 15 3.15 8.02 0.83
C TRP A 15 3.08 7.21 -0.48
N ALA A 16 3.18 5.88 -0.38
CA ALA A 16 3.02 4.99 -1.52
C ALA A 16 1.61 5.05 -2.12
N GLN A 17 0.58 5.14 -1.27
CA GLN A 17 -0.81 5.34 -1.68
C GLN A 17 -0.95 6.59 -2.56
N LYS A 18 -0.46 7.74 -2.09
CA LYS A 18 -0.49 9.00 -2.84
C LYS A 18 0.21 8.91 -4.20
N ILE A 19 1.27 8.11 -4.31
CA ILE A 19 1.98 7.91 -5.59
C ILE A 19 1.09 7.19 -6.60
N LEU A 20 0.38 6.15 -6.15
CA LEU A 20 -0.52 5.37 -6.99
C LEU A 20 -1.81 6.15 -7.32
N GLU A 21 -2.37 6.87 -6.36
CA GLU A 21 -3.54 7.73 -6.60
C GLU A 21 -3.25 8.84 -7.62
N LYS A 22 -2.04 9.43 -7.59
CA LYS A 22 -1.57 10.35 -8.64
C LYS A 22 -1.46 9.70 -10.02
N GLY A 23 -1.30 8.37 -10.08
CA GLY A 23 -1.33 7.58 -11.31
C GLY A 23 -2.74 7.19 -11.74
N GLY A 24 -3.78 7.62 -11.03
CA GLY A 24 -5.18 7.28 -11.31
C GLY A 24 -5.63 5.94 -10.72
N PHE A 25 -4.83 5.30 -9.87
CA PHE A 25 -5.18 3.99 -9.29
C PHE A 25 -5.98 4.16 -8.01
N LYS A 26 -7.10 3.43 -7.91
CA LYS A 26 -7.86 3.32 -6.67
C LYS A 26 -7.14 2.37 -5.72
N THR A 27 -6.82 2.86 -4.53
CA THR A 27 -6.00 2.13 -3.57
C THR A 27 -6.63 2.12 -2.19
N THR A 28 -6.23 1.17 -1.34
CA THR A 28 -6.71 1.07 0.04
C THR A 28 -5.59 0.56 0.93
N ILE A 29 -5.49 1.09 2.15
CA ILE A 29 -4.55 0.60 3.15
C ILE A 29 -5.32 -0.27 4.14
N SER A 30 -4.88 -1.52 4.29
CA SER A 30 -5.34 -2.42 5.34
C SER A 30 -4.28 -2.51 6.42
N GLU A 31 -4.66 -2.20 7.66
CA GLU A 31 -3.82 -2.27 8.86
C GLU A 31 -4.21 -3.51 9.69
N ASP A 32 -3.21 -4.23 10.19
CA ASP A 32 -3.44 -5.33 11.13
C ASP A 32 -4.04 -4.81 12.45
N LYS A 33 -5.18 -5.37 12.84
CA LYS A 33 -5.89 -5.03 14.06
C LYS A 33 -6.28 -6.30 14.81
N LEU A 34 -6.19 -6.25 16.13
CA LEU A 34 -6.69 -7.29 17.04
C LEU A 34 -7.82 -6.66 17.87
N PHE A 35 -9.03 -7.24 17.82
CA PHE A 35 -10.23 -6.67 18.44
C PHE A 35 -10.51 -5.20 18.05
N GLY A 36 -10.19 -4.81 16.81
CA GLY A 36 -10.34 -3.43 16.33
C GLY A 36 -9.23 -2.46 16.78
N ILE A 37 -8.31 -2.91 17.63
CA ILE A 37 -7.19 -2.13 18.14
C ILE A 37 -5.94 -2.40 17.28
N PRO A 38 -5.16 -1.38 16.89
CA PRO A 38 -3.90 -1.57 16.19
C PRO A 38 -2.97 -2.54 16.93
N ILE A 39 -2.51 -3.58 16.22
CA ILE A 39 -1.75 -4.69 16.83
C ILE A 39 -0.43 -4.25 17.50
N GLN A 40 0.12 -3.10 17.10
CA GLN A 40 1.27 -2.46 17.76
C GLN A 40 1.09 -2.28 19.27
N ARG A 41 -0.14 -2.07 19.75
CA ARG A 41 -0.42 -1.91 21.19
C ARG A 41 -0.17 -3.18 22.01
N PHE A 42 -0.10 -4.34 21.34
CA PHE A 42 0.16 -5.64 21.97
C PHE A 42 1.64 -6.07 21.82
N GLY A 43 2.54 -5.15 21.48
CA GLY A 43 3.97 -5.43 21.31
C GLY A 43 4.33 -6.16 20.00
N VAL A 44 3.37 -6.35 19.10
CA VAL A 44 3.59 -7.02 17.81
C VAL A 44 3.72 -5.97 16.69
N PRO A 45 4.73 -6.06 15.81
CA PRO A 45 4.90 -5.10 14.71
C PRO A 45 3.69 -5.11 13.78
N ALA A 46 2.98 -3.98 13.66
CA ALA A 46 1.89 -3.91 12.68
C ALA A 46 2.42 -3.80 11.25
N ARG A 47 1.59 -4.29 10.33
CA ARG A 47 1.85 -4.25 8.91
C ARG A 47 0.73 -3.46 8.23
N PHE A 48 1.12 -2.65 7.27
CA PHE A 48 0.22 -1.84 6.47
C PHE A 48 0.25 -2.36 5.04
N ARG A 49 -0.79 -3.08 4.63
CA ARG A 49 -0.90 -3.66 3.28
C ARG A 49 -1.53 -2.62 2.35
N LEU A 50 -0.81 -2.25 1.31
CA LEU A 50 -1.35 -1.40 0.25
C LEU A 50 -2.00 -2.29 -0.82
N LEU A 51 -3.30 -2.08 -0.99
CA LEU A 51 -4.19 -2.83 -1.84
C LEU A 51 -4.57 -1.99 -3.06
N ILE A 52 -4.72 -2.66 -4.19
CA ILE A 52 -5.26 -2.09 -5.43
C ILE A 52 -6.33 -3.00 -6.02
N GLU A 53 -7.08 -2.49 -7.00
CA GLU A 53 -7.95 -3.34 -7.81
C GLU A 53 -7.11 -4.35 -8.60
N ARG A 54 -7.58 -5.60 -8.66
CA ARG A 54 -6.80 -6.69 -9.28
C ARG A 54 -6.63 -6.45 -10.79
N ALA A 55 -7.63 -5.83 -11.42
CA ALA A 55 -7.60 -5.45 -12.84
C ALA A 55 -6.52 -4.40 -13.16
N ASP A 56 -6.08 -3.62 -12.17
CA ASP A 56 -5.09 -2.57 -12.35
C ASP A 56 -3.66 -3.00 -12.03
N LEU A 57 -3.44 -4.27 -11.67
CA LEU A 57 -2.14 -4.74 -11.18
C LEU A 57 -1.01 -4.56 -12.20
N GLU A 58 -1.23 -4.96 -13.44
CA GLU A 58 -0.23 -4.81 -14.51
C GLU A 58 0.04 -3.34 -14.83
N LYS A 59 -1.01 -2.54 -14.96
CA LYS A 59 -0.91 -1.09 -15.22
C LYS A 59 -0.16 -0.36 -14.11
N ALA A 60 -0.44 -0.72 -12.85
CA ALA A 60 0.24 -0.15 -11.69
C ALA A 60 1.72 -0.52 -11.67
N ALA A 61 2.07 -1.78 -11.99
CA ALA A 61 3.47 -2.22 -12.11
C ALA A 61 4.22 -1.45 -13.20
N GLU A 62 3.59 -1.27 -14.38
CA GLU A 62 4.18 -0.51 -15.49
C GLU A 62 4.38 0.97 -15.14
N PHE A 63 3.39 1.59 -14.51
CA PHE A 63 3.47 2.98 -14.02
C PHE A 63 4.63 3.16 -13.03
N LEU A 64 4.77 2.25 -12.07
CA LEU A 64 5.87 2.28 -11.10
C LEU A 64 7.24 2.09 -11.79
N ALA A 65 7.34 1.15 -12.73
CA ALA A 65 8.58 0.91 -13.48
C ALA A 65 9.00 2.15 -14.29
N LYS A 66 8.05 2.82 -14.96
CA LYS A 66 8.30 4.08 -15.70
C LYS A 66 8.82 5.19 -14.79
N LYS A 67 8.31 5.30 -13.56
CA LYS A 67 8.79 6.28 -12.58
C LYS A 67 10.21 6.03 -12.10
N ILE A 68 10.62 4.76 -11.97
CA ILE A 68 11.99 4.39 -11.56
C ILE A 68 12.99 4.71 -12.67
N LYS A 69 12.65 4.46 -13.94
CA LYS A 69 13.53 4.70 -15.10
C LYS A 69 13.77 6.19 -15.42
N LYS A 70 12.96 7.10 -14.88
CA LYS A 70 13.10 8.56 -15.07
C LYS A 70 14.14 9.19 -14.12
N LYS A 71 14.99 8.39 -13.50
CA LYS A 71 16.01 8.79 -12.55
C LYS A 71 17.39 8.60 -13.16
#